data_AF-A0A354IZ31-F1
#
_entry.id   AF-A0A354IZ31-F1
#
_cell.length_a   1.000
_cell.length_b   1.000
_cell.length_c   1.000
_cell.angle_alpha   90.00
_cell.angle_beta   90.00
_cell.angle_gamma   90.00
#
_symmetry.space_group_name_H-M   'P 1'
#
loop_
_entity.id
_entity.type
_entity.pdbx_description
1 polymer ?
#
loop_
_entity_poly.entity_id
_entity_poly.type
_entity_poly.pdbx_seq_one_letter_code
_entity_poly.pdbx_strand_id
1 'polypeptide(L)'
;MATTSLKLPDELKQRAASAAEELGVSPHAFMVDAIRQATHSIEQRSSFVAQAREARAEMLQQGLGHDGDDVRSYLRQRLMEGQASRPAKKPWRE
;
A
#
# COMPACT_ATOMS: atom_id res chain seq x y z
N MET A 1 -15.39 19.86 -18.26
CA MET A 1 -14.92 18.48 -17.96
C MET A 1 -15.94 17.50 -18.50
N ALA A 2 -15.50 16.40 -19.12
CA ALA A 2 -16.40 15.36 -19.61
C ALA A 2 -16.92 14.51 -18.43
N THR A 3 -18.19 14.15 -18.43
CA THR A 3 -18.79 13.27 -17.43
C THR A 3 -18.63 11.82 -17.85
N THR A 4 -18.15 10.97 -16.93
CA THR A 4 -18.10 9.52 -17.13
C THR A 4 -19.31 8.90 -16.44
N SER A 5 -20.20 8.25 -17.20
CA SER A 5 -21.35 7.55 -16.64
C SER A 5 -20.93 6.16 -16.13
N LEU A 6 -21.11 5.91 -14.84
CA LEU A 6 -20.84 4.61 -14.21
C LEU A 6 -22.16 3.88 -13.96
N LYS A 7 -22.34 2.71 -14.57
CA LYS A 7 -23.49 1.84 -14.30
C LYS A 7 -23.20 1.01 -13.06
N LEU A 8 -24.04 1.15 -12.05
CA LEU A 8 -23.95 0.38 -10.81
C LEU A 8 -25.10 -0.63 -10.75
N PRO A 9 -24.84 -1.88 -10.30
CA PRO A 9 -25.91 -2.78 -9.88
C PRO A 9 -26.75 -2.12 -8.77
N ASP A 10 -28.06 -2.39 -8.76
CA ASP A 10 -29.00 -1.76 -7.82
C ASP A 10 -28.60 -1.99 -6.35
N GLU A 11 -28.12 -3.18 -6.01
CA GLU A 11 -27.62 -3.52 -4.67
C GLU A 11 -26.45 -2.60 -4.26
N LEU A 12 -25.48 -2.41 -5.15
CA LEU A 12 -24.31 -1.58 -4.87
C LEU A 12 -24.71 -0.10 -4.73
N LYS A 13 -25.65 0.35 -5.57
CA LYS A 13 -26.19 1.72 -5.48
C LYS A 13 -26.87 1.98 -4.14
N GLN A 14 -27.66 1.04 -3.63
CA GLN A 14 -28.31 1.13 -2.32
C GLN A 14 -27.28 1.17 -1.18
N ARG A 15 -26.31 0.24 -1.20
CA ARG A 15 -25.25 0.18 -0.19
C ARG A 15 -24.40 1.45 -0.16
N ALA A 16 -24.05 2.00 -1.33
CA ALA A 16 -23.32 3.26 -1.41
C ALA A 16 -24.12 4.45 -0.88
N ALA A 17 -25.44 4.47 -1.09
CA ALA A 17 -26.29 5.52 -0.55
C ALA A 17 -26.38 5.45 0.99
N SER A 18 -26.58 4.26 1.56
CA SER A 18 -26.61 4.07 3.02
C SER A 18 -25.27 4.44 3.67
N ALA A 19 -24.15 4.00 3.09
CA ALA A 19 -22.82 4.36 3.60
C ALA A 19 -22.55 5.87 3.51
N ALA A 20 -23.03 6.53 2.46
CA ALA A 20 -22.92 7.98 2.32
C ALA A 20 -23.74 8.73 3.39
N GLU A 21 -24.95 8.24 3.70
CA GLU A 21 -25.81 8.78 4.76
C GLU A 21 -25.17 8.65 6.15
N GLU A 22 -24.62 7.48 6.48
CA GLU A 22 -23.89 7.26 7.74
C GLU A 22 -22.69 8.21 7.89
N LEU A 23 -22.02 8.54 6.80
CA LEU A 23 -20.89 9.45 6.75
C LEU A 23 -21.29 10.93 6.62
N GLY A 24 -22.58 11.24 6.45
CA GLY A 24 -23.08 12.60 6.27
C GLY A 24 -22.64 13.26 4.96
N VAL A 25 -22.38 12.48 3.91
CA VAL A 25 -21.94 12.96 2.59
C VAL A 25 -22.94 12.59 1.49
N SER A 26 -22.84 13.22 0.32
CA SER A 26 -23.66 12.81 -0.83
C SER A 26 -23.18 11.46 -1.40
N PRO A 27 -24.08 10.65 -2.00
CA PRO A 27 -23.69 9.41 -2.69
C PRO A 27 -22.64 9.65 -3.77
N HIS A 28 -22.71 10.78 -4.49
CA HIS A 28 -21.70 11.15 -5.48
C HIS A 28 -20.32 11.36 -4.84
N ALA A 29 -20.25 12.14 -3.76
CA ALA A 29 -18.98 12.38 -3.05
C ALA A 29 -18.39 11.07 -2.51
N PHE A 30 -19.22 10.20 -1.95
CA PHE A 30 -18.82 8.87 -1.48
C PHE A 30 -18.23 8.02 -2.61
N MET A 31 -18.90 7.94 -3.77
CA MET A 31 -18.42 7.14 -4.90
C MET A 31 -17.09 7.67 -5.47
N VAL A 32 -16.96 8.99 -5.60
CA VAL A 32 -15.70 9.61 -6.06
C VAL A 32 -14.56 9.32 -5.09
N ASP A 33 -14.83 9.38 -3.78
CA ASP A 33 -13.82 9.08 -2.77
C ASP A 33 -13.45 7.59 -2.75
N ALA A 34 -14.42 6.69 -2.89
CA ALA A 34 -14.16 5.26 -3.02
C ALA A 34 -13.22 4.95 -4.20
N ILE A 35 -13.45 5.57 -5.36
CA ILE A 35 -12.57 5.42 -6.53
C ILE A 35 -11.17 5.98 -6.24
N ARG A 36 -11.07 7.15 -5.60
CA ARG A 36 -9.80 7.76 -5.21
C ARG A 36 -8.99 6.84 -4.29
N GLN A 37 -9.62 6.30 -3.25
CA GLN A 37 -8.99 5.38 -2.31
C GLN A 37 -8.54 4.09 -3.00
N ALA A 38 -9.37 3.51 -3.86
CA ALA A 38 -9.04 2.31 -4.62
C ALA A 38 -7.84 2.54 -5.54
N THR A 39 -7.83 3.63 -6.30
CA THR A 39 -6.71 4.02 -7.16
C THR A 39 -5.43 4.19 -6.35
N HIS A 40 -5.49 4.94 -5.25
CA HIS A 40 -4.33 5.18 -4.40
C HIS A 40 -3.75 3.87 -3.82
N SER A 41 -4.62 2.97 -3.36
CA SER A 41 -4.21 1.65 -2.84
C SER A 41 -3.50 0.82 -3.90
N ILE A 42 -4.01 0.81 -5.14
CA ILE A 42 -3.39 0.09 -6.26
C ILE A 42 -2.02 0.70 -6.62
N GLU A 43 -1.91 2.03 -6.65
CA GLU A 43 -0.65 2.73 -6.93
C GLU A 43 0.41 2.41 -5.86
N GLN A 44 0.05 2.51 -4.58
CA GLN A 44 0.95 2.16 -3.48
C GLN A 44 1.39 0.68 -3.56
N ARG A 45 0.45 -0.23 -3.81
CA ARG A 45 0.74 -1.66 -3.93
C ARG A 45 1.66 -1.94 -5.11
N SER A 46 1.42 -1.33 -6.26
CA SER A 46 2.24 -1.49 -7.46
C SER A 46 3.66 -1.00 -7.22
N SER A 47 3.81 0.19 -6.64
CA SER A 47 5.11 0.76 -6.27
C SER A 47 5.86 -0.14 -5.28
N PHE A 48 5.19 -0.64 -4.25
CA PHE A 48 5.79 -1.55 -3.28
C PHE A 48 6.27 -2.86 -3.92
N VAL A 49 5.49 -3.45 -4.82
CA VAL A 49 5.90 -4.67 -5.55
C VAL A 49 7.08 -4.40 -6.47
N ALA A 50 7.09 -3.25 -7.16
CA ALA A 50 8.21 -2.87 -8.02
C ALA A 50 9.51 -2.75 -7.21
N GLN A 51 9.48 -2.03 -6.07
CA GLN A 51 10.62 -1.92 -5.15
C GLN A 51 11.07 -3.27 -4.61
N ALA A 52 10.14 -4.16 -4.26
CA ALA A 52 10.47 -5.50 -3.77
C ALA A 52 11.15 -6.36 -4.86
N ARG A 53 10.72 -6.24 -6.12
CA ARG A 53 11.34 -6.94 -7.25
C ARG A 53 12.76 -6.44 -7.52
N GLU A 54 12.95 -5.13 -7.48
CA GLU A 54 14.27 -4.48 -7.63
C GLU A 54 15.22 -4.92 -6.51
N ALA A 55 14.79 -4.80 -5.24
CA ALA A 55 15.58 -5.23 -4.10
C ALA A 55 15.94 -6.73 -4.17
N ARG A 56 15.02 -7.58 -4.65
CA ARG A 56 15.31 -8.99 -4.88
C ARG A 56 16.35 -9.18 -5.99
N ALA A 57 16.24 -8.46 -7.09
CA ALA A 57 17.21 -8.54 -8.18
C ALA A 57 18.62 -8.16 -7.71
N GLU A 58 18.74 -7.06 -6.94
CA GLU A 58 20.01 -6.65 -6.33
C GLU A 58 20.56 -7.70 -5.36
N MET A 59 19.72 -8.24 -4.48
CA MET A 59 20.10 -9.28 -3.51
C MET A 59 20.62 -10.54 -4.22
N LEU A 60 20.00 -10.93 -5.33
CA LEU A 60 20.44 -12.06 -6.15
C LEU A 60 21.77 -11.77 -6.86
N GLN A 61 21.97 -10.55 -7.36
CA GLN A 61 23.21 -10.14 -8.04
C GLN A 61 24.40 -10.01 -7.08
N GLN A 62 24.19 -9.39 -5.91
CA GLN A 62 25.24 -9.14 -4.93
C GLN A 62 25.54 -10.37 -4.05
N GLY A 63 24.60 -11.32 -3.95
CA GLY A 63 24.70 -12.43 -2.99
C GLY A 63 24.54 -11.99 -1.53
N LEU A 64 24.20 -10.72 -1.28
CA LEU A 64 24.06 -10.12 0.05
C LEU A 64 22.60 -9.79 0.31
N GLY A 65 22.09 -10.18 1.48
CA GLY A 65 20.74 -9.88 1.96
C GLY A 65 20.75 -9.33 3.38
N HIS A 66 19.64 -8.81 3.86
CA HIS A 66 19.50 -8.44 5.27
C HIS A 66 18.99 -9.64 6.06
N ASP A 67 19.59 -9.87 7.23
CA ASP A 67 19.09 -10.87 8.15
C ASP A 67 17.69 -10.48 8.68
N GLY A 68 16.79 -11.46 8.76
CA GLY A 68 15.41 -11.22 9.15
C GLY A 68 15.25 -10.73 10.59
N ASP A 69 16.06 -11.23 11.53
CA ASP A 69 16.05 -10.80 12.94
C ASP A 69 16.61 -9.39 13.10
N ASP A 70 17.65 -9.06 12.35
CA ASP A 70 18.23 -7.72 12.33
C ASP A 70 17.21 -6.69 11.79
N VAL A 71 16.50 -7.03 10.71
CA VAL A 71 15.43 -6.17 10.16
C VAL A 71 14.27 -6.01 11.15
N ARG A 72 13.82 -7.09 11.80
CA ARG A 72 12.75 -7.02 12.81
C ARG A 72 13.15 -6.13 13.98
N SER A 73 14.39 -6.24 14.45
CA SER A 73 14.92 -5.46 15.56
C SER A 73 15.06 -3.99 15.17
N TYR A 74 15.58 -3.69 13.98
CA TYR A 74 15.63 -2.35 13.41
C TYR A 74 14.24 -1.69 13.34
N LEU A 75 13.23 -2.40 12.84
CA LEU A 75 11.88 -1.85 12.72
C LEU A 75 11.26 -1.56 14.09
N ARG A 76 11.44 -2.46 15.07
CA ARG A 76 11.00 -2.23 16.45
C ARG A 76 11.67 -1.01 17.08
N GLN A 77 12.99 -0.90 16.95
CA GLN A 77 13.74 0.24 17.49
C GLN A 77 13.29 1.55 16.84
N ARG A 78 13.13 1.56 15.51
CA ARG A 78 12.67 2.75 14.78
C ARG A 78 11.28 3.20 15.20
N LEU A 79 10.37 2.28 15.53
CA LEU A 79 9.03 2.61 16.03
C LEU A 79 9.06 3.25 17.43
N MET A 80 10.00 2.83 18.29
CA MET A 80 10.12 3.33 19.66
C MET A 80 10.91 4.64 19.74
N GLU A 81 12.03 4.73 19.02
CA GLU A 81 13.01 5.81 19.15
C GLU A 81 12.94 6.82 18.00
N GLY A 82 12.10 6.57 16.99
CA GLY A 82 11.95 7.38 15.78
C GLY A 82 13.12 7.26 14.79
N GLN A 83 14.30 6.86 15.27
CA GLN A 83 15.51 6.67 14.49
C GLN A 83 16.20 5.37 14.90
N ALA A 84 16.74 4.64 13.93
CA ALA A 84 17.54 3.45 14.16
C ALA A 84 18.53 3.28 13.00
N SER A 85 19.66 2.64 13.25
CA SER A 85 20.64 2.33 12.21
C SER A 85 20.16 1.16 11.36
N ARG A 86 20.20 1.29 10.04
CA ARG A 86 19.80 0.21 9.13
C ARG A 86 20.73 -1.00 9.30
N PRO A 87 20.19 -2.23 9.27
CA PRO A 87 21.00 -3.43 9.41
C PRO A 87 21.94 -3.59 8.20
N ALA A 88 23.14 -4.12 8.44
CA ALA A 88 24.09 -4.40 7.37
C ALA A 88 23.57 -5.51 6.42
N LYS A 89 24.05 -5.52 5.18
CA LYS A 89 23.85 -6.67 4.29
C LYS A 89 24.88 -7.75 4.62
N LYS A 90 24.45 -9.00 4.71
CA LYS A 90 25.26 -10.20 4.99
C LYS A 90 25.10 -11.20 3.85
N PRO A 91 26.11 -12.05 3.56
CA PRO A 91 25.94 -13.14 2.60
C PRO A 91 24.74 -14.02 2.98
N TRP A 92 23.87 -14.32 2.02
CA TRP A 92 22.68 -15.16 2.26
C TRP A 92 22.80 -16.54 1.60
N ARG A 93 23.82 -16.73 0.76
CA ARG A 93 24.23 -18.01 0.17
C ARG A 93 25.71 -18.22 0.48
N GLU A 94 26.06 -19.45 0.83
CA GLU A 94 27.45 -19.95 0.74
C GLU A 94 27.75 -20.40 -0.70
#